data_AF-A0AAD2JNU9-F1
#
_entry.id   AF-A0AAD2JNU9-F1
#
_cell.length_a   1.000
_cell.length_b   1.000
_cell.length_c   1.000
_cell.angle_alpha   90.00
_cell.angle_beta   90.00
_cell.angle_gamma   90.00
#
_symmetry.space_group_name_H-M   'P 1'
#
loop_
_entity.id
_entity.type
_entity.pdbx_description
1 polymer ?
#
loop_
_entity_poly.entity_id
_entity_poly.type
_entity_poly.pdbx_seq_one_letter_code
_entity_poly.pdbx_strand_id
1 'polypeptide(L)'
;MPNISRSAERLIFVIILSILYVMNQQSNSANINQDHHDQYSSADPIPSTKSDCNNDGTQRDLGQSSPNLEIMAPSHSLNRSEMEVIESTTDQGGNATDRKWVKDRLVIHLGKEHFYWHYGQRRLCQMLQDMTLTGEIQQDPKYFRDPIPGRPIPKLVTELNCNSIRGYFGFGEGNWVSAVYSSRMAAARAKVDYSFSCRSDTRNRLKFILPWLEVEQKAPTMDDPWPYTGPIATVPEVCGQRYDVVRLDKFADQIIEDMRKMAVTLVGSQDDGIRVHPSVPIDQPPMVPDVVLDDVVIHFRCGDIMGGGGRGDYGMIKFTEYLKWINKNETKRIGILTQPFDPAKLRQKDVYNAERCKVATYLLSDTLQDFVPDATITIHNGDNETIPLVYARLVMAKQAFISLSSLTWFPMIGTFGHGYFQKGNPGVNPFAEHLPAKMNHLTMMTAPWLSQKQISKKTLNETLKWFITPE
;
A
#
# COMPACT_ATOMS: atom_id res chain seq x y z
N MET A 1 56.55 13.43 -37.55
CA MET A 1 55.46 13.39 -36.56
C MET A 1 54.34 12.54 -37.14
N PRO A 2 53.87 11.48 -36.47
CA PRO A 2 52.89 10.59 -37.06
C PRO A 2 51.50 11.27 -37.02
N ASN A 3 50.79 11.21 -38.15
CA ASN A 3 49.42 11.70 -38.28
C ASN A 3 48.51 10.88 -37.36
N ILE A 4 48.04 11.51 -36.28
CA ILE A 4 46.98 10.97 -35.45
C ILE A 4 45.70 10.93 -36.30
N SER A 5 45.09 9.76 -36.39
CA SER A 5 43.84 9.55 -37.13
C SER A 5 42.75 10.49 -36.60
N ARG A 6 41.97 11.11 -37.50
CA ARG A 6 40.78 11.93 -37.15
C ARG A 6 39.80 11.23 -36.20
N SER A 7 39.81 9.89 -36.17
CA SER A 7 39.01 9.10 -35.22
C SER A 7 39.52 9.19 -33.79
N ALA A 8 40.83 9.30 -33.58
CA ALA A 8 41.44 9.48 -32.27
C ALA A 8 41.20 10.90 -31.73
N GLU A 9 41.20 11.93 -32.58
CA GLU A 9 40.83 13.30 -32.18
C GLU A 9 39.38 13.38 -31.69
N ARG A 10 38.45 12.72 -32.38
CA ARG A 10 37.03 12.64 -31.96
C ARG A 10 36.86 11.90 -30.64
N LEU A 11 37.59 10.81 -30.44
CA LEU A 11 37.54 10.06 -29.18
C LEU A 11 38.08 10.88 -28.00
N ILE A 12 39.19 11.59 -28.20
CA ILE A 12 39.76 12.50 -27.20
C ILE A 12 38.77 13.63 -26.87
N PHE A 13 38.08 14.18 -27.87
CA PHE A 13 37.10 15.24 -27.67
C PHE A 13 35.87 14.77 -26.86
N VAL A 14 35.38 13.55 -27.11
CA VAL A 14 34.28 12.94 -26.35
C VAL A 14 34.69 12.64 -24.90
N ILE A 15 35.92 12.18 -24.69
CA ILE A 15 36.46 11.93 -23.34
C ILE A 15 36.60 13.24 -22.56
N ILE A 16 37.12 14.31 -23.19
CA ILE A 16 37.24 15.63 -22.57
C ILE A 16 35.86 16.21 -22.21
N LEU A 17 34.86 16.11 -23.11
CA LEU A 17 33.50 16.56 -22.83
C LEU A 17 32.85 15.78 -21.68
N SER A 18 33.09 14.47 -21.60
CA SER A 18 32.56 13.62 -20.53
C SER A 18 33.21 13.95 -19.17
N ILE A 19 34.52 14.21 -19.15
CA ILE A 19 35.23 14.64 -17.94
C ILE A 19 34.74 16.02 -17.49
N LEU A 20 34.60 16.98 -18.40
CA LEU A 20 34.08 18.32 -18.09
C LEU A 20 32.63 18.28 -17.58
N TYR A 21 31.80 17.40 -18.14
CA TYR A 21 30.43 17.20 -17.66
C TYR A 21 30.39 16.66 -16.23
N VAL A 22 31.23 15.67 -15.91
CA VAL A 22 31.34 15.12 -14.54
C VAL A 22 31.89 16.15 -13.55
N MET A 23 32.89 16.94 -13.95
CA MET A 23 33.45 18.01 -13.11
C MET A 23 32.42 19.13 -12.85
N ASN A 24 31.59 19.46 -13.84
CA ASN A 24 30.50 20.45 -13.67
C ASN A 24 29.41 19.95 -12.70
N GLN A 25 29.09 18.65 -12.73
CA GLN A 25 28.15 18.04 -11.77
C GLN A 25 28.70 18.01 -10.34
N GLN A 26 30.01 17.81 -10.17
CA GLN A 26 30.65 17.87 -8.86
C GLN A 26 30.74 19.29 -8.32
N SER A 27 30.97 20.30 -9.16
CA SER A 27 30.98 21.71 -8.76
C SER A 27 29.61 22.19 -8.25
N ASN A 28 28.51 21.69 -8.83
CA ASN A 28 27.15 22.05 -8.38
C ASN A 28 26.74 21.32 -7.09
N SER A 29 27.44 20.24 -6.72
CA SER A 29 27.15 19.47 -5.50
C SER A 29 27.86 20.04 -4.26
N ALA A 30 28.86 20.92 -4.45
CA ALA A 30 29.65 21.49 -3.36
C ALA A 30 29.02 22.75 -2.71
N ASN A 31 27.92 23.29 -3.26
CA ASN A 31 27.31 24.54 -2.80
C ASN A 31 25.99 24.37 -2.00
N ILE A 32 25.63 23.14 -1.59
CA ILE A 32 24.39 22.86 -0.83
C ILE A 32 24.71 22.12 0.48
N ASN A 33 25.76 22.53 1.19
CA ASN A 33 26.02 22.03 2.55
C ASN A 33 26.69 23.11 3.40
N GLN A 34 25.92 24.14 3.75
CA GLN A 34 26.13 24.89 4.97
C GLN A 34 24.77 25.38 5.46
N ASP A 35 24.55 25.19 6.75
CA ASP A 35 23.37 25.56 7.54
C ASP A 35 22.15 24.63 7.42
N HIS A 36 22.11 23.61 8.30
CA HIS A 36 21.02 23.41 9.27
C HIS A 36 21.36 22.23 10.19
N HIS A 37 21.92 22.55 11.35
CA HIS A 37 21.95 21.67 12.50
C HIS A 37 20.95 22.16 13.56
N ASP A 38 20.17 21.20 14.06
CA ASP A 38 19.46 21.15 15.34
C ASP A 38 18.23 22.07 15.55
N GLN A 39 17.02 21.49 15.44
CA GLN A 39 15.96 21.54 16.46
C GLN A 39 14.68 20.83 15.94
N TYR A 40 14.36 19.66 16.49
CA TYR A 40 12.99 19.11 16.48
C TYR A 40 12.62 18.72 17.92
N SER A 41 12.12 19.70 18.66
CA SER A 41 11.24 19.48 19.81
C SER A 41 9.91 20.16 19.48
N SER A 42 8.83 19.39 19.58
CA SER A 42 7.45 19.83 19.84
C SER A 42 7.06 21.26 19.40
N ALA A 43 6.29 21.41 18.33
CA ALA A 43 5.60 22.67 18.05
C ALA A 43 4.20 22.47 17.45
N ASP A 44 3.25 23.17 18.08
CA ASP A 44 1.87 23.46 17.67
C ASP A 44 1.78 24.22 16.32
N PRO A 45 0.60 24.28 15.69
CA PRO A 45 0.48 24.76 14.32
C PRO A 45 0.45 26.31 14.24
N ILE A 46 1.29 26.86 13.34
CA ILE A 46 1.29 28.27 12.91
C ILE A 46 0.54 28.39 11.57
N PRO A 47 -0.26 29.46 11.34
CA PRO A 47 -1.22 29.53 10.24
C PRO A 47 -0.61 29.92 8.89
N SER A 48 -1.25 29.43 7.83
CA SER A 48 -0.88 29.61 6.42
C SER A 48 -1.01 31.05 5.93
N THR A 49 0.06 31.60 5.36
CA THR A 49 0.00 32.76 4.46
C THR A 49 -0.12 32.28 3.01
N LYS A 50 -1.05 32.91 2.28
CA LYS A 50 -1.26 32.74 0.84
C LYS A 50 -0.06 33.32 0.07
N SER A 51 0.47 32.58 -0.90
CA SER A 51 1.27 33.16 -1.97
C SER A 51 0.67 32.78 -3.31
N ASP A 52 0.28 33.80 -4.06
CA ASP A 52 -0.26 33.73 -5.41
C ASP A 52 0.81 33.25 -6.40
N CYS A 53 0.47 32.27 -7.23
CA CYS A 53 1.24 31.93 -8.42
C CYS A 53 0.34 32.07 -9.65
N ASN A 54 0.56 33.14 -10.41
CA ASN A 54 0.24 33.20 -11.84
C ASN A 54 1.13 32.19 -12.56
N ASN A 55 0.55 31.39 -13.46
CA ASN A 55 1.30 30.79 -14.54
C ASN A 55 0.44 30.68 -15.80
N ASP A 56 0.95 31.33 -16.83
CA ASP A 56 0.46 31.37 -18.20
C ASP A 56 0.44 29.98 -18.83
N GLY A 57 -0.61 29.76 -19.63
CA GLY A 57 -0.79 28.56 -20.41
C GLY A 57 0.14 28.50 -21.62
N THR A 58 0.56 27.29 -21.95
CA THR A 58 0.79 26.85 -23.34
C THR A 58 0.60 25.34 -23.41
N GLN A 59 -0.56 24.91 -23.92
CA GLN A 59 -0.81 23.55 -24.36
C GLN A 59 -0.06 23.30 -25.67
N ARG A 60 0.67 22.19 -25.76
CA ARG A 60 1.04 21.56 -27.03
C ARG A 60 0.41 20.18 -27.10
N ASP A 61 -0.51 20.05 -28.05
CA ASP A 61 -1.06 18.79 -28.52
C ASP A 61 0.01 17.98 -29.26
N LEU A 62 0.20 16.73 -28.83
CA LEU A 62 0.67 15.66 -29.71
C LEU A 62 -0.16 14.42 -29.40
N GLY A 63 -1.14 14.18 -30.27
CA GLY A 63 -1.91 12.95 -30.30
C GLY A 63 -1.08 11.78 -30.82
N GLN A 64 -1.25 10.63 -30.19
CA GLN A 64 -1.08 9.33 -30.83
C GLN A 64 -2.10 8.36 -30.25
N SER A 65 -2.99 7.93 -31.12
CA SER A 65 -4.04 6.94 -30.92
C SER A 65 -3.44 5.54 -30.71
N SER A 66 -3.98 4.79 -29.75
CA SER A 66 -3.83 3.33 -29.64
C SER A 66 -5.19 2.72 -29.28
N PRO A 67 -5.45 1.47 -29.67
CA PRO A 67 -6.80 0.98 -29.95
C PRO A 67 -7.59 0.68 -28.67
N ASN A 68 -8.89 0.95 -28.74
CA ASN A 68 -9.87 0.64 -27.71
C ASN A 68 -9.98 -0.88 -27.53
N LEU A 69 -9.61 -1.39 -26.35
CA LEU A 69 -10.06 -2.68 -25.86
C LEU A 69 -11.36 -2.44 -25.09
N GLU A 70 -12.50 -2.77 -25.70
CA GLU A 70 -13.78 -2.88 -24.99
C GLU A 70 -13.75 -4.12 -24.10
N ILE A 71 -13.44 -3.92 -22.82
CA ILE A 71 -13.61 -4.96 -21.80
C ILE A 71 -15.08 -4.93 -21.38
N MET A 72 -15.85 -5.92 -21.85
CA MET A 72 -17.18 -6.19 -21.32
C MET A 72 -17.04 -6.67 -19.87
N ALA A 73 -17.28 -5.77 -18.91
CA ALA A 73 -17.45 -6.13 -17.52
C ALA A 73 -18.81 -6.83 -17.33
N PRO A 74 -18.91 -7.89 -16.51
CA PRO A 74 -20.20 -8.45 -16.14
C PRO A 74 -20.98 -7.43 -15.32
N SER A 75 -22.12 -7.00 -15.86
CA SER A 75 -23.06 -6.12 -15.19
C SER A 75 -23.78 -6.87 -14.06
N HIS A 76 -23.23 -6.84 -12.85
CA HIS A 76 -24.09 -6.87 -11.69
C HIS A 76 -24.75 -5.50 -11.58
N SER A 77 -25.96 -5.41 -12.12
CA SER A 77 -26.85 -4.27 -11.90
C SER A 77 -27.15 -4.18 -10.40
N LEU A 78 -26.41 -3.33 -9.70
CA LEU A 78 -26.97 -2.64 -8.56
C LEU A 78 -28.21 -1.90 -9.10
N ASN A 79 -29.39 -2.25 -8.61
CA ASN A 79 -30.63 -1.53 -8.92
C ASN A 79 -30.40 -0.04 -8.60
N ARG A 80 -30.16 0.74 -9.65
CA ARG A 80 -29.89 2.18 -9.61
C ARG A 80 -31.19 2.98 -9.67
N SER A 81 -32.24 2.48 -9.02
CA SER A 81 -33.50 3.18 -8.82
C SER A 81 -33.49 3.75 -7.39
N GLU A 82 -33.54 5.08 -7.30
CA GLU A 82 -33.46 5.91 -6.08
C GLU A 82 -32.05 6.32 -5.59
N MET A 83 -31.20 6.77 -6.51
CA MET A 83 -30.25 7.84 -6.19
C MET A 83 -30.83 9.12 -6.79
N GLU A 84 -31.61 9.88 -6.01
CA GLU A 84 -31.84 11.28 -6.35
C GLU A 84 -30.47 11.93 -6.50
N VAL A 85 -30.20 12.44 -7.71
CA VAL A 85 -29.04 13.29 -7.99
C VAL A 85 -29.29 14.58 -7.24
N ILE A 86 -28.81 14.62 -6.00
CA ILE A 86 -28.72 15.85 -5.23
C ILE A 86 -27.42 16.49 -5.67
N GLU A 87 -27.51 17.58 -6.41
CA GLU A 87 -26.38 18.46 -6.71
C GLU A 87 -25.68 18.81 -5.39
N SER A 88 -24.52 18.21 -5.15
CA SER A 88 -23.66 18.65 -4.06
C SER A 88 -22.98 19.93 -4.51
N THR A 89 -23.42 21.06 -3.97
CA THR A 89 -22.65 22.30 -3.96
C THR A 89 -21.39 22.10 -3.12
N THR A 90 -20.40 21.37 -3.63
CA THR A 90 -19.07 21.31 -3.04
C THR A 90 -18.24 22.42 -3.68
N ASP A 91 -18.28 23.56 -3.01
CA ASP A 91 -17.33 24.66 -3.19
C ASP A 91 -15.91 24.15 -2.96
N GLN A 92 -14.95 24.69 -3.71
CA GLN A 92 -13.52 24.39 -3.60
C GLN A 92 -12.97 24.92 -2.27
N GLY A 93 -13.22 24.20 -1.17
CA GLY A 93 -12.78 24.60 0.17
C GLY A 93 -13.33 23.76 1.32
N GLY A 94 -13.69 22.50 1.05
CA GLY A 94 -14.44 21.62 1.96
C GLY A 94 -13.78 21.40 3.33
N ASN A 95 -14.25 22.16 4.31
CA ASN A 95 -14.01 21.96 5.75
C ASN A 95 -15.26 21.43 6.47
N ALA A 96 -16.27 20.95 5.74
CA ALA A 96 -17.56 20.57 6.29
C ALA A 96 -17.75 19.05 6.29
N THR A 97 -17.94 18.49 7.48
CA THR A 97 -18.65 17.22 7.66
C THR A 97 -20.12 17.49 7.36
N ASP A 98 -20.58 17.15 6.16
CA ASP A 98 -21.99 17.32 5.80
C ASP A 98 -22.84 16.27 6.54
N ARG A 99 -23.45 16.71 7.64
CA ARG A 99 -24.47 15.97 8.38
C ARG A 99 -25.80 16.15 7.67
N LYS A 100 -26.36 15.07 7.12
CA LYS A 100 -27.63 15.12 6.40
C LYS A 100 -28.57 14.02 6.88
N TRP A 101 -29.83 14.36 7.08
CA TRP A 101 -30.88 13.37 7.28
C TRP A 101 -31.37 12.84 5.94
N VAL A 102 -31.33 11.53 5.74
CA VAL A 102 -31.82 10.85 4.52
C VAL A 102 -32.69 9.68 4.96
N LYS A 103 -33.98 9.71 4.60
CA LYS A 103 -34.96 8.66 4.96
C LYS A 103 -34.88 8.30 6.45
N ASP A 104 -34.95 9.32 7.31
CA ASP A 104 -34.86 9.24 8.77
C ASP A 104 -33.54 8.74 9.35
N ARG A 105 -32.48 8.62 8.55
CA ARG A 105 -31.14 8.25 9.01
C ARG A 105 -30.20 9.45 8.96
N LEU A 106 -29.42 9.63 10.02
CA LEU A 106 -28.29 10.55 9.99
C LEU A 106 -27.18 9.94 9.14
N VAL A 107 -26.89 10.60 8.02
CA VAL A 107 -25.78 10.28 7.11
C VAL A 107 -24.68 11.30 7.32
N ILE A 108 -23.45 10.83 7.52
CA ILE A 108 -22.27 11.72 7.53
C ILE A 108 -21.31 11.32 6.43
N HIS A 109 -20.92 12.31 5.62
CA HIS A 109 -19.89 12.18 4.62
C HIS A 109 -18.52 12.52 5.22
N LEU A 110 -17.57 11.60 5.12
CA LEU A 110 -16.18 11.83 5.48
C LEU A 110 -15.36 12.32 4.30
N GLY A 111 -14.64 13.42 4.50
CA GLY A 111 -13.50 13.79 3.66
C GLY A 111 -12.20 13.14 4.13
N LYS A 112 -11.14 13.34 3.33
CA LYS A 112 -9.76 12.84 3.54
C LYS A 112 -9.17 13.19 4.91
N GLU A 113 -9.59 14.30 5.52
CA GLU A 113 -9.11 14.85 6.79
C GLU A 113 -9.61 14.07 8.01
N HIS A 114 -10.54 13.15 7.82
CA HIS A 114 -11.06 12.24 8.85
C HIS A 114 -10.36 10.88 8.83
N PHE A 115 -9.48 10.65 7.86
CA PHE A 115 -8.70 9.43 7.81
C PHE A 115 -7.52 9.50 8.76
N TYR A 116 -7.08 8.31 9.17
CA TYR A 116 -6.13 8.01 10.23
C TYR A 116 -5.04 9.06 10.58
N TRP A 117 -4.46 9.71 9.58
CA TRP A 117 -3.35 10.66 9.71
C TRP A 117 -3.78 12.03 10.23
N HIS A 118 -2.83 12.79 10.80
CA HIS A 118 -3.06 14.18 11.27
C HIS A 118 -4.29 14.34 12.19
N TYR A 119 -4.42 13.44 13.18
CA TYR A 119 -5.54 13.40 14.12
C TYR A 119 -6.91 13.02 13.51
N GLY A 120 -6.97 12.62 12.24
CA GLY A 120 -8.23 12.29 11.58
C GLY A 120 -8.98 11.14 12.25
N GLN A 121 -8.28 10.09 12.72
CA GLN A 121 -8.94 9.00 13.46
C GLN A 121 -9.64 9.48 14.73
N ARG A 122 -9.02 10.41 15.47
CA ARG A 122 -9.61 10.99 16.68
C ARG A 122 -10.84 11.83 16.32
N ARG A 123 -10.75 12.66 15.27
CA ARG A 123 -11.88 13.46 14.79
C ARG A 123 -13.04 12.59 14.36
N LEU A 124 -12.77 11.51 13.63
CA LEU A 124 -13.75 10.50 13.26
C LEU A 124 -14.43 9.90 14.51
N CYS A 125 -13.66 9.48 15.51
CA CYS A 125 -14.24 8.94 16.73
C CYS A 125 -15.07 9.95 17.53
N GLN A 126 -14.61 11.20 17.66
CA GLN A 126 -15.38 12.26 18.31
C GLN A 126 -16.70 12.50 17.58
N MET A 127 -16.67 12.53 16.26
CA MET A 127 -17.87 12.66 15.45
C MET A 127 -18.82 11.47 15.62
N LEU A 128 -18.30 10.24 15.68
CA LEU A 128 -19.11 9.05 15.94
C LEU A 128 -19.71 9.03 17.35
N GLN A 129 -19.00 9.56 18.36
CA GLN A 129 -19.54 9.75 19.71
C GLN A 129 -20.74 10.70 19.69
N ASP A 130 -20.65 11.80 18.95
CA ASP A 130 -21.75 12.74 18.78
C ASP A 130 -22.94 12.09 18.05
N MET A 131 -22.67 11.25 17.04
CA MET A 131 -23.68 10.61 16.19
C MET A 131 -24.55 9.61 16.94
N THR A 132 -23.95 8.80 17.83
CA THR A 132 -24.67 7.67 18.43
C THR A 132 -25.60 8.08 19.56
N LEU A 133 -25.60 9.37 19.95
CA LEU A 133 -26.43 9.94 21.03
C LEU A 133 -26.33 9.23 22.39
N THR A 134 -25.33 8.34 22.57
CA THR A 134 -25.09 7.57 23.80
C THR A 134 -24.10 8.25 24.76
N GLY A 135 -23.63 9.45 24.45
CA GLY A 135 -22.69 10.22 25.29
C GLY A 135 -21.24 9.72 25.24
N GLU A 136 -21.03 8.42 25.06
CA GLU A 136 -19.71 7.82 24.85
C GLU A 136 -19.79 6.64 23.86
N ILE A 137 -18.75 6.47 23.02
CA ILE A 137 -18.47 5.17 22.42
C ILE A 137 -18.21 4.25 23.62
N GLN A 138 -19.12 3.30 23.85
CA GLN A 138 -19.14 2.47 25.06
C GLN A 138 -17.73 1.98 25.40
N GLN A 139 -17.21 2.29 26.58
CA GLN A 139 -15.81 1.98 26.89
C GLN A 139 -15.60 0.47 27.11
N ASP A 140 -16.59 -0.22 27.69
CA ASP A 140 -16.51 -1.64 28.02
C ASP A 140 -17.22 -2.52 26.97
N PRO A 141 -16.51 -3.47 26.33
CA PRO A 141 -17.08 -4.42 25.38
C PRO A 141 -18.26 -5.25 25.92
N LYS A 142 -18.36 -5.45 27.23
CA LYS A 142 -19.44 -6.25 27.85
C LYS A 142 -20.80 -5.60 27.75
N TYR A 143 -20.87 -4.29 27.49
CA TYR A 143 -22.12 -3.56 27.36
C TYR A 143 -22.51 -3.30 25.90
N PHE A 144 -22.09 -4.17 24.96
CA PHE A 144 -22.42 -4.11 23.54
C PHE A 144 -23.94 -4.20 23.29
N ARG A 145 -24.73 -3.21 23.73
CA ARG A 145 -26.19 -3.17 23.64
C ARG A 145 -26.63 -3.02 22.20
N ASP A 146 -27.61 -3.79 21.78
CA ASP A 146 -28.21 -3.62 20.46
C ASP A 146 -28.76 -2.19 20.28
N PRO A 147 -28.88 -1.73 19.02
CA PRO A 147 -29.50 -0.44 18.71
C PRO A 147 -30.83 -0.29 19.46
N ILE A 148 -31.11 0.92 19.96
CA ILE A 148 -32.36 1.20 20.67
C ILE A 148 -33.53 0.90 19.72
N PRO A 149 -34.46 -0.02 20.08
CA PRO A 149 -35.59 -0.36 19.23
C PRO A 149 -36.36 0.89 18.80
N GLY A 150 -36.66 1.00 17.50
CA GLY A 150 -37.40 2.12 16.91
C GLY A 150 -36.57 3.36 16.58
N ARG A 151 -35.26 3.38 16.86
CA ARG A 151 -34.36 4.44 16.37
C ARG A 151 -33.65 4.00 15.09
N PRO A 152 -33.66 4.82 14.03
CA PRO A 152 -32.87 4.54 12.83
C PRO A 152 -31.38 4.51 13.15
N ILE A 153 -30.69 3.48 12.67
CA ILE A 153 -29.24 3.35 12.83
C ILE A 153 -28.56 4.41 11.94
N PRO A 154 -27.67 5.26 12.50
CA PRO A 154 -26.91 6.21 11.71
C PRO A 154 -26.03 5.50 10.66
N LYS A 155 -25.71 6.19 9.56
CA LYS A 155 -24.84 5.69 8.50
C LYS A 155 -23.62 6.59 8.33
N LEU A 156 -22.43 6.01 8.45
CA LEU A 156 -21.18 6.64 8.09
C LEU A 156 -20.88 6.36 6.61
N VAL A 157 -20.82 7.40 5.80
CA VAL A 157 -20.48 7.31 4.38
C VAL A 157 -19.09 7.90 4.18
N THR A 158 -18.19 7.08 3.69
CA THR A 158 -16.82 7.44 3.42
C THR A 158 -16.61 7.43 1.91
N GLU A 159 -16.35 8.59 1.33
CA GLU A 159 -16.25 8.73 -0.11
C GLU A 159 -14.96 9.44 -0.51
N LEU A 160 -14.11 8.73 -1.26
CA LEU A 160 -12.82 9.25 -1.68
C LEU A 160 -12.72 9.36 -3.20
N ASN A 161 -12.16 10.45 -3.69
CA ASN A 161 -11.67 10.51 -5.07
C ASN A 161 -10.30 9.83 -5.13
N CYS A 162 -10.26 8.55 -5.53
CA CYS A 162 -9.03 7.78 -5.51
C CYS A 162 -7.98 8.26 -6.50
N ASN A 163 -8.36 8.97 -7.57
CA ASN A 163 -7.39 9.58 -8.47
C ASN A 163 -6.64 10.73 -7.79
N SER A 164 -7.31 11.47 -6.90
CA SER A 164 -6.71 12.59 -6.17
C SER A 164 -5.69 12.13 -5.11
N ILE A 165 -5.80 10.89 -4.65
CA ILE A 165 -4.97 10.34 -3.56
C ILE A 165 -3.49 10.29 -3.95
N ARG A 166 -3.16 10.09 -5.24
CA ARG A 166 -1.78 10.06 -5.74
C ARG A 166 -1.02 11.37 -5.49
N GLY A 167 -1.73 12.50 -5.46
CA GLY A 167 -1.15 13.83 -5.23
C GLY A 167 -0.93 14.17 -3.76
N TYR A 168 -1.48 13.40 -2.81
CA TYR A 168 -1.30 13.69 -1.40
C TYR A 168 0.05 13.20 -0.90
N PHE A 169 0.89 14.18 -0.54
CA PHE A 169 2.28 14.04 -0.12
C PHE A 169 2.53 12.80 0.77
N GLY A 170 3.29 11.85 0.21
CA GLY A 170 4.07 10.89 1.00
C GLY A 170 3.39 9.59 1.44
N PHE A 171 2.06 9.44 1.29
CA PHE A 171 1.36 8.21 1.69
C PHE A 171 1.33 7.18 0.56
N GLY A 172 1.82 5.97 0.82
CA GLY A 172 1.65 4.83 -0.10
C GLY A 172 0.24 4.22 0.02
N GLU A 173 -0.21 3.48 -1.00
CA GLU A 173 -1.52 2.80 -1.03
C GLU A 173 -1.80 2.03 0.26
N GLY A 174 -0.82 1.30 0.80
CA GLY A 174 -0.97 0.54 2.04
C GLY A 174 -1.40 1.39 3.25
N ASN A 175 -0.96 2.65 3.33
CA ASN A 175 -1.39 3.56 4.41
C ASN A 175 -2.88 3.94 4.26
N TRP A 176 -3.38 4.04 3.03
CA TRP A 176 -4.80 4.29 2.78
C TRP A 176 -5.65 3.06 3.05
N VAL A 177 -5.15 1.87 2.71
CA VAL A 177 -5.78 0.61 3.09
C VAL A 177 -5.92 0.53 4.62
N SER A 178 -4.84 0.82 5.37
CA SER A 178 -4.90 0.92 6.84
C SER A 178 -5.96 1.92 7.30
N ALA A 179 -6.04 3.09 6.67
CA ALA A 179 -6.99 4.11 7.07
C ALA A 179 -8.45 3.73 6.80
N VAL A 180 -8.74 3.02 5.68
CA VAL A 180 -10.07 2.46 5.40
C VAL A 180 -10.44 1.43 6.48
N TYR A 181 -9.57 0.48 6.80
CA TYR A 181 -9.85 -0.50 7.85
C TYR A 181 -10.00 0.14 9.25
N SER A 182 -9.20 1.16 9.57
CA SER A 182 -9.38 1.93 10.81
C SER A 182 -10.72 2.66 10.86
N SER A 183 -11.23 3.15 9.73
CA SER A 183 -12.55 3.77 9.65
C SER A 183 -13.69 2.76 9.82
N ARG A 184 -13.55 1.57 9.22
CA ARG A 184 -14.48 0.45 9.43
C ARG A 184 -14.51 0.03 10.90
N MET A 185 -13.34 -0.03 11.56
CA MET A 185 -13.21 -0.34 12.98
C MET A 185 -13.89 0.70 13.87
N ALA A 186 -13.76 1.98 13.54
CA ALA A 186 -14.48 3.06 14.21
C ALA A 186 -16.00 2.92 14.05
N ALA A 187 -16.48 2.68 12.82
CA ALA A 187 -17.89 2.51 12.53
C ALA A 187 -18.49 1.29 13.26
N ALA A 188 -17.81 0.15 13.20
CA ALA A 188 -18.20 -1.07 13.90
C ALA A 188 -18.25 -0.84 15.42
N ARG A 189 -17.25 -0.15 15.98
CA ARG A 189 -17.22 0.17 17.41
C ARG A 189 -18.34 1.13 17.83
N ALA A 190 -18.71 2.06 16.96
CA ALA A 190 -19.81 2.99 17.15
C ALA A 190 -21.20 2.39 16.81
N LYS A 191 -21.27 1.17 16.28
CA LYS A 191 -22.51 0.50 15.87
C LYS A 191 -23.34 1.32 14.87
N VAL A 192 -22.66 1.86 13.86
CA VAL A 192 -23.30 2.57 12.75
C VAL A 192 -23.18 1.74 11.46
N ASP A 193 -24.15 1.90 10.55
CA ASP A 193 -24.00 1.39 9.19
C ASP A 193 -22.76 2.06 8.57
N TYR A 194 -21.97 1.32 7.80
CA TYR A 194 -20.77 1.82 7.15
C TYR A 194 -20.89 1.67 5.64
N SER A 195 -20.43 2.67 4.90
CA SER A 195 -20.28 2.60 3.45
C SER A 195 -18.95 3.22 3.06
N PHE A 196 -18.21 2.53 2.22
CA PHE A 196 -17.03 3.06 1.55
C PHE A 196 -17.23 3.03 0.04
N SER A 197 -17.02 4.18 -0.61
CA SER A 197 -17.01 4.30 -2.06
C SER A 197 -15.76 5.03 -2.53
N CYS A 198 -15.26 4.60 -3.68
CA CYS A 198 -14.13 5.22 -4.36
C CYS A 198 -14.64 5.84 -5.66
N ARG A 199 -14.83 7.17 -5.68
CA ARG A 199 -15.18 7.91 -6.90
C ARG A 199 -14.03 7.80 -7.90
N SER A 200 -14.09 6.79 -8.75
CA SER A 200 -13.13 6.56 -9.81
C SER A 200 -13.82 5.85 -10.99
N ASP A 201 -13.36 6.14 -12.21
CA ASP A 201 -13.71 5.32 -13.37
C ASP A 201 -13.35 3.85 -13.06
N THR A 202 -14.21 2.90 -13.43
CA THR A 202 -13.95 1.45 -13.40
C THR A 202 -12.56 1.04 -13.88
N ARG A 203 -11.98 1.76 -14.86
CA ARG A 203 -10.60 1.55 -15.35
C ARG A 203 -9.52 1.76 -14.27
N ASN A 204 -9.85 2.41 -13.17
CA ASN A 204 -8.96 2.65 -12.03
C ASN A 204 -8.91 1.49 -11.05
N ARG A 205 -9.84 0.51 -11.12
CA ARG A 205 -9.76 -0.73 -10.32
C ARG A 205 -8.47 -1.50 -10.61
N LEU A 206 -7.97 -1.44 -11.84
CA LEU A 206 -6.68 -2.05 -12.18
C LEU A 206 -5.48 -1.22 -11.71
N LYS A 207 -5.66 0.02 -11.24
CA LYS A 207 -4.56 0.92 -10.86
C LYS A 207 -4.37 1.06 -9.36
N PHE A 208 -5.46 1.01 -8.59
CA PHE A 208 -5.47 1.32 -7.15
C PHE A 208 -6.12 0.21 -6.35
N ILE A 209 -5.76 0.10 -5.07
CA ILE A 209 -6.32 -0.92 -4.17
C ILE A 209 -7.68 -0.50 -3.63
N LEU A 210 -7.86 0.79 -3.34
CA LEU A 210 -9.07 1.30 -2.68
C LEU A 210 -10.39 0.94 -3.38
N PRO A 211 -10.52 0.98 -4.72
CA PRO A 211 -11.74 0.51 -5.39
C PRO A 211 -12.15 -0.94 -5.05
N TRP A 212 -11.22 -1.79 -4.60
CA TRP A 212 -11.51 -3.17 -4.19
C TRP A 212 -12.06 -3.28 -2.77
N LEU A 213 -11.97 -2.20 -1.99
CA LEU A 213 -12.47 -2.12 -0.61
C LEU A 213 -13.85 -1.47 -0.55
N GLU A 214 -14.48 -1.17 -1.69
CA GLU A 214 -15.84 -0.65 -1.77
C GLU A 214 -16.81 -1.63 -1.13
N VAL A 215 -17.56 -1.17 -0.12
CA VAL A 215 -18.45 -2.02 0.66
C VAL A 215 -19.56 -1.20 1.29
N GLU A 216 -20.73 -1.83 1.45
CA GLU A 216 -21.76 -1.39 2.38
C GLU A 216 -21.94 -2.46 3.45
N GLN A 217 -21.83 -2.07 4.72
CA GLN A 217 -21.89 -2.96 5.87
C GLN A 217 -22.93 -2.41 6.85
N LYS A 218 -23.77 -3.29 7.40
CA LYS A 218 -24.75 -2.90 8.44
C LYS A 218 -24.07 -2.71 9.78
N ALA A 219 -24.62 -1.96 10.72
CA ALA A 219 -24.03 -1.92 12.06
C ALA A 219 -23.90 -3.34 12.66
N PRO A 220 -22.79 -3.66 13.35
CA PRO A 220 -22.66 -4.95 14.01
C PRO A 220 -23.70 -5.13 15.11
N THR A 221 -24.21 -6.36 15.20
CA THR A 221 -25.18 -6.80 16.22
C THR A 221 -24.53 -7.86 17.12
N MET A 222 -25.23 -8.31 18.15
CA MET A 222 -24.74 -9.45 18.95
C MET A 222 -24.65 -10.74 18.12
N ASP A 223 -25.58 -10.95 17.18
CA ASP A 223 -25.63 -12.16 16.34
C ASP A 223 -24.69 -12.08 15.14
N ASP A 224 -24.33 -10.86 14.72
CA ASP A 224 -23.37 -10.58 13.65
C ASP A 224 -22.40 -9.47 14.09
N PRO A 225 -21.36 -9.82 14.88
CA PRO A 225 -20.41 -8.86 15.42
C PRO A 225 -19.31 -8.53 14.41
N TRP A 226 -19.61 -8.53 13.10
CA TRP A 226 -18.61 -8.21 12.08
C TRP A 226 -17.88 -6.90 12.47
N PRO A 227 -16.60 -6.78 12.10
CA PRO A 227 -15.73 -7.74 11.41
C PRO A 227 -14.79 -8.45 12.38
N TYR A 228 -15.18 -8.57 13.65
CA TYR A 228 -14.27 -9.04 14.68
C TYR A 228 -14.21 -10.56 14.74
N THR A 229 -12.99 -11.08 14.62
CA THR A 229 -12.68 -12.52 14.70
C THR A 229 -12.35 -12.95 16.13
N GLY A 230 -12.59 -12.05 17.08
CA GLY A 230 -12.19 -12.15 18.48
C GLY A 230 -12.68 -10.95 19.29
N PRO A 231 -11.94 -10.52 20.33
CA PRO A 231 -12.38 -9.42 21.17
C PRO A 231 -12.54 -8.13 20.37
N ILE A 232 -13.69 -7.48 20.54
CA ILE A 232 -13.98 -6.15 19.99
C ILE A 232 -12.83 -5.18 20.34
N ALA A 233 -12.51 -4.29 19.41
CA ALA A 233 -11.51 -3.25 19.63
C ALA A 233 -11.94 -2.27 20.74
N THR A 234 -11.05 -2.02 21.69
CA THR A 234 -11.24 -1.02 22.75
C THR A 234 -11.18 0.39 22.17
N VAL A 235 -11.77 1.38 22.85
CA VAL A 235 -11.73 2.77 22.38
C VAL A 235 -10.29 3.27 22.13
N PRO A 236 -9.28 2.98 22.98
CA PRO A 236 -7.90 3.36 22.68
C PRO A 236 -7.33 2.71 21.41
N GLU A 237 -7.66 1.45 21.13
CA GLU A 237 -7.21 0.73 19.92
C GLU A 237 -7.85 1.28 18.63
N VAL A 238 -9.06 1.86 18.74
CA VAL A 238 -9.83 2.39 17.60
C VAL A 238 -9.61 3.89 17.39
N CYS A 239 -9.59 4.65 18.48
CA CYS A 239 -9.60 6.12 18.48
C CYS A 239 -8.23 6.70 18.86
N GLY A 240 -7.23 5.84 19.04
CA GLY A 240 -5.85 6.24 19.28
C GLY A 240 -5.28 7.06 18.12
N GLN A 241 -4.52 8.09 18.45
CA GLN A 241 -3.81 8.93 17.46
C GLN A 241 -2.49 8.31 17.00
N ARG A 242 -2.04 7.29 17.73
CA ARG A 242 -0.75 6.67 17.62
C ARG A 242 -0.83 5.43 16.73
N TYR A 243 0.02 5.32 15.72
CA TYR A 243 -0.02 4.17 14.80
C TYR A 243 0.23 2.87 15.53
N ASP A 244 1.12 2.89 16.53
CA ASP A 244 1.48 1.75 17.36
C ASP A 244 0.36 1.15 18.22
N VAL A 245 -0.77 1.83 18.38
CA VAL A 245 -1.92 1.28 19.12
C VAL A 245 -3.03 0.73 18.24
N VAL A 246 -2.90 0.85 16.91
CA VAL A 246 -3.94 0.37 15.98
C VAL A 246 -3.91 -1.15 15.89
N ARG A 247 -5.08 -1.76 16.04
CA ARG A 247 -5.26 -3.23 16.08
C ARG A 247 -5.98 -3.77 14.85
N LEU A 248 -5.43 -3.52 13.66
CA LEU A 248 -5.98 -4.06 12.41
C LEU A 248 -5.96 -5.59 12.34
N ASP A 249 -5.17 -6.26 13.19
CA ASP A 249 -5.22 -7.71 13.38
C ASP A 249 -6.58 -8.21 13.91
N LYS A 250 -7.45 -7.34 14.41
CA LYS A 250 -8.83 -7.67 14.78
C LYS A 250 -9.79 -7.77 13.58
N PHE A 251 -9.34 -7.32 12.40
CA PHE A 251 -10.07 -7.31 11.13
C PHE A 251 -9.56 -8.37 10.15
N ALA A 252 -8.77 -9.34 10.63
CA ALA A 252 -8.05 -10.29 9.79
C ALA A 252 -8.97 -11.02 8.79
N ASP A 253 -10.16 -11.48 9.21
CA ASP A 253 -11.06 -12.23 8.31
C ASP A 253 -11.64 -11.34 7.20
N GLN A 254 -12.00 -10.08 7.50
CA GLN A 254 -12.44 -9.15 6.47
C GLN A 254 -11.30 -8.80 5.51
N ILE A 255 -10.08 -8.66 6.03
CA ILE A 255 -8.89 -8.46 5.18
C ILE A 255 -8.68 -9.68 4.29
N ILE A 256 -8.82 -10.90 4.83
CA ILE A 256 -8.75 -12.13 4.04
C ILE A 256 -9.77 -12.12 2.90
N GLU A 257 -11.05 -11.86 3.22
CA GLU A 257 -12.14 -11.82 2.25
C GLU A 257 -11.85 -10.80 1.14
N ASP A 258 -11.59 -9.54 1.50
CA ASP A 258 -11.37 -8.47 0.52
C ASP A 258 -10.15 -8.75 -0.38
N MET A 259 -9.04 -9.23 0.21
CA MET A 259 -7.81 -9.48 -0.54
C MET A 259 -7.93 -10.72 -1.44
N ARG A 260 -8.57 -11.79 -0.98
CA ARG A 260 -8.79 -13.00 -1.79
C ARG A 260 -9.79 -12.75 -2.90
N LYS A 261 -10.89 -12.04 -2.61
CA LYS A 261 -11.87 -11.64 -3.64
C LYS A 261 -11.19 -10.85 -4.75
N MET A 262 -10.39 -9.85 -4.39
CA MET A 262 -9.63 -9.07 -5.35
C MET A 262 -8.68 -9.94 -6.17
N ALA A 263 -7.88 -10.78 -5.52
CA ALA A 263 -6.90 -11.61 -6.19
C ALA A 263 -7.56 -12.59 -7.18
N VAL A 264 -8.58 -13.32 -6.76
CA VAL A 264 -9.32 -14.28 -7.62
C VAL A 264 -10.03 -13.56 -8.76
N THR A 265 -10.59 -12.36 -8.53
CA THR A 265 -11.20 -11.57 -9.61
C THR A 265 -10.16 -11.11 -10.65
N LEU A 266 -8.95 -10.74 -10.19
CA LEU A 266 -7.89 -10.24 -11.05
C LEU A 266 -7.26 -11.33 -11.90
N VAL A 267 -6.86 -12.45 -11.29
CA VAL A 267 -6.02 -13.47 -11.95
C VAL A 267 -6.71 -14.82 -12.12
N GLY A 268 -7.96 -14.93 -11.68
CA GLY A 268 -8.77 -16.13 -11.82
C GLY A 268 -8.59 -17.13 -10.68
N SER A 269 -9.54 -18.07 -10.61
CA SER A 269 -9.42 -19.24 -9.75
C SER A 269 -8.34 -20.19 -10.28
N GLN A 270 -7.77 -21.02 -9.42
CA GLN A 270 -6.83 -22.07 -9.82
C GLN A 270 -7.47 -23.45 -9.66
N ASP A 271 -7.07 -24.39 -10.51
CA ASP A 271 -7.64 -25.75 -10.57
C ASP A 271 -7.30 -26.63 -9.35
N ASP A 272 -6.62 -26.10 -8.34
CA ASP A 272 -6.30 -26.81 -7.09
C ASP A 272 -7.46 -26.81 -6.08
N GLY A 273 -8.53 -26.06 -6.34
CA GLY A 273 -9.69 -25.95 -5.44
C GLY A 273 -9.41 -25.20 -4.14
N ILE A 274 -8.18 -24.74 -3.90
CA ILE A 274 -7.78 -23.99 -2.71
C ILE A 274 -7.88 -22.49 -2.99
N ARG A 275 -7.40 -22.05 -4.15
CA ARG A 275 -7.33 -20.65 -4.55
C ARG A 275 -8.60 -20.21 -5.27
N VAL A 276 -9.71 -20.30 -4.54
CA VAL A 276 -11.06 -19.93 -4.97
C VAL A 276 -11.68 -18.96 -3.96
N HIS A 277 -12.66 -18.19 -4.39
CA HIS A 277 -13.39 -17.29 -3.51
C HIS A 277 -14.90 -17.45 -3.71
N PRO A 278 -15.71 -17.62 -2.64
CA PRO A 278 -17.13 -17.97 -2.77
C PRO A 278 -17.95 -16.92 -3.52
N SER A 279 -17.55 -15.65 -3.42
CA SER A 279 -18.21 -14.53 -4.10
C SER A 279 -17.76 -14.30 -5.56
N VAL A 280 -16.87 -15.13 -6.10
CA VAL A 280 -16.39 -15.02 -7.49
C VAL A 280 -16.70 -16.35 -8.22
N PRO A 281 -17.56 -16.35 -9.25
CA PRO A 281 -17.84 -17.54 -10.03
C PRO A 281 -16.56 -18.16 -10.60
N ILE A 282 -16.43 -19.48 -10.51
CA ILE A 282 -15.22 -20.22 -10.95
C ILE A 282 -14.99 -20.06 -12.46
N ASP A 283 -16.08 -19.95 -13.22
CA ASP A 283 -16.10 -19.77 -14.68
C ASP A 283 -15.96 -18.31 -15.12
N GLN A 284 -15.90 -17.35 -14.17
CA GLN A 284 -15.68 -15.95 -14.51
C GLN A 284 -14.25 -15.76 -15.06
N PRO A 285 -14.08 -15.23 -16.29
CA PRO A 285 -12.75 -14.93 -16.81
C PRO A 285 -12.00 -13.93 -15.93
N PRO A 286 -10.67 -14.10 -15.76
CA PRO A 286 -9.86 -13.17 -14.99
C PRO A 286 -9.87 -11.77 -15.64
N MET A 287 -9.88 -10.72 -14.82
CA MET A 287 -9.79 -9.34 -15.34
C MET A 287 -8.42 -9.04 -15.99
N VAL A 288 -7.36 -9.73 -15.55
CA VAL A 288 -6.03 -9.68 -16.14
C VAL A 288 -5.71 -11.10 -16.62
N PRO A 289 -5.99 -11.42 -17.90
CA PRO A 289 -5.72 -12.74 -18.44
C PRO A 289 -4.22 -12.99 -18.56
N ASP A 290 -3.86 -14.27 -18.74
CA ASP A 290 -2.50 -14.72 -19.02
C ASP A 290 -1.45 -14.38 -17.95
N VAL A 291 -1.91 -14.07 -16.72
CA VAL A 291 -1.01 -13.88 -15.58
C VAL A 291 -0.44 -15.23 -15.16
N VAL A 292 0.86 -15.41 -15.39
CA VAL A 292 1.61 -16.55 -14.85
C VAL A 292 1.89 -16.29 -13.37
N LEU A 293 1.33 -17.13 -12.51
CA LEU A 293 1.53 -17.10 -11.06
C LEU A 293 2.80 -17.85 -10.67
N ASP A 294 3.45 -17.39 -9.60
CA ASP A 294 4.67 -17.98 -9.06
C ASP A 294 4.36 -18.82 -7.82
N ASP A 295 5.15 -19.88 -7.58
CA ASP A 295 5.03 -20.69 -6.36
C ASP A 295 5.47 -19.87 -5.15
N VAL A 296 6.59 -19.15 -5.32
CA VAL A 296 7.17 -18.27 -4.32
C VAL A 296 7.15 -16.84 -4.84
N VAL A 297 6.71 -15.90 -4.00
CA VAL A 297 6.74 -14.48 -4.30
C VAL A 297 7.51 -13.72 -3.22
N ILE A 298 8.48 -12.89 -3.62
CA ILE A 298 9.29 -12.08 -2.72
C ILE A 298 9.04 -10.61 -3.04
N HIS A 299 8.47 -9.87 -2.10
CA HIS A 299 8.42 -8.41 -2.20
C HIS A 299 9.75 -7.79 -1.74
N PHE A 300 10.53 -7.33 -2.71
CA PHE A 300 11.82 -6.70 -2.49
C PHE A 300 11.70 -5.17 -2.50
N ARG A 301 11.36 -4.59 -1.34
CA ARG A 301 11.33 -3.14 -1.14
C ARG A 301 12.74 -2.56 -1.24
N CYS A 302 13.04 -1.79 -2.27
CA CYS A 302 14.40 -1.30 -2.50
C CYS A 302 14.58 0.23 -2.53
N GLY A 303 13.70 0.99 -3.19
CA GLY A 303 14.03 2.37 -3.59
C GLY A 303 14.29 3.29 -2.41
N ASP A 304 13.38 3.30 -1.44
CA ASP A 304 13.56 4.15 -0.27
C ASP A 304 14.66 3.60 0.64
N ILE A 305 14.76 2.28 0.81
CA ILE A 305 15.77 1.66 1.69
C ILE A 305 17.20 1.91 1.20
N MET A 306 17.44 1.80 -0.11
CA MET A 306 18.76 2.08 -0.71
C MET A 306 19.08 3.58 -0.77
N GLY A 307 18.06 4.42 -0.61
CA GLY A 307 18.14 5.88 -0.69
C GLY A 307 18.54 6.62 0.57
N GLY A 308 18.77 5.93 1.68
CA GLY A 308 19.49 6.53 2.81
C GLY A 308 18.77 7.66 3.54
N GLY A 309 17.43 7.70 3.53
CA GLY A 309 16.59 8.61 4.34
C GLY A 309 16.72 8.48 5.87
N GLY A 310 17.81 7.86 6.35
CA GLY A 310 18.24 7.91 7.74
C GLY A 310 17.40 7.11 8.74
N ARG A 311 16.38 6.39 8.30
CA ARG A 311 15.49 5.64 9.19
C ARG A 311 16.18 4.39 9.74
N GLY A 312 15.99 4.18 11.04
CA GLY A 312 16.56 3.06 11.80
C GLY A 312 15.52 2.00 12.17
N ASP A 313 14.28 2.12 11.69
CA ASP A 313 13.14 1.30 12.10
C ASP A 313 12.69 0.28 11.04
N TYR A 314 13.26 0.30 9.83
CA TYR A 314 13.07 -0.74 8.81
C TYR A 314 14.26 -0.82 7.84
N GLY A 315 14.35 -1.93 7.11
CA GLY A 315 15.46 -2.18 6.20
C GLY A 315 15.32 -3.50 5.45
N MET A 316 16.46 -4.02 4.97
CA MET A 316 16.53 -5.25 4.18
C MET A 316 17.15 -6.38 4.98
N ILE A 317 16.58 -7.58 4.86
CA ILE A 317 17.15 -8.81 5.41
C ILE A 317 18.21 -9.41 4.47
N LYS A 318 19.10 -10.26 4.99
CA LYS A 318 20.04 -11.01 4.14
C LYS A 318 19.30 -11.92 3.15
N PHE A 319 19.89 -12.14 1.97
CA PHE A 319 19.28 -12.99 0.95
C PHE A 319 19.26 -14.47 1.38
N THR A 320 20.27 -14.89 2.14
CA THR A 320 20.33 -16.23 2.73
C THR A 320 19.15 -16.54 3.66
N GLU A 321 18.44 -15.53 4.17
CA GLU A 321 17.26 -15.74 5.01
C GLU A 321 16.05 -16.22 4.22
N TYR A 322 15.87 -15.76 2.98
CA TYR A 322 14.82 -16.30 2.10
C TYR A 322 15.03 -17.79 1.83
N LEU A 323 16.30 -18.16 1.60
CA LEU A 323 16.69 -19.52 1.23
C LEU A 323 16.35 -20.56 2.31
N LYS A 324 16.33 -20.17 3.59
CA LYS A 324 15.99 -21.07 4.71
C LYS A 324 14.57 -21.62 4.63
N TRP A 325 13.65 -20.90 3.99
CA TRP A 325 12.21 -21.18 4.01
C TRP A 325 11.68 -21.67 2.67
N ILE A 326 12.40 -21.39 1.58
CA ILE A 326 12.01 -21.82 0.23
C ILE A 326 12.22 -23.33 0.09
N ASN A 327 11.16 -24.06 -0.26
CA ASN A 327 11.26 -25.48 -0.55
C ASN A 327 11.85 -25.69 -1.95
N LYS A 328 13.15 -26.00 -2.02
CA LYS A 328 13.88 -26.23 -3.27
C LYS A 328 13.24 -27.26 -4.19
N ASN A 329 12.68 -28.34 -3.63
CA ASN A 329 12.24 -29.49 -4.42
C ASN A 329 10.87 -29.27 -5.06
N GLU A 330 10.09 -28.33 -4.53
CA GLU A 330 8.71 -28.07 -4.98
C GLU A 330 8.58 -26.73 -5.72
N THR A 331 9.55 -25.84 -5.58
CA THR A 331 9.51 -24.50 -6.17
C THR A 331 9.92 -24.56 -7.64
N LYS A 332 8.98 -24.26 -8.54
CA LYS A 332 9.23 -24.19 -9.99
C LYS A 332 9.36 -22.76 -10.48
N ARG A 333 8.75 -21.81 -9.78
CA ARG A 333 8.75 -20.39 -10.15
C ARG A 333 8.89 -19.48 -8.94
N ILE A 334 9.75 -18.47 -9.06
CA ILE A 334 9.94 -17.43 -8.06
C ILE A 334 9.75 -16.05 -8.70
N GLY A 335 8.81 -15.27 -8.18
CA GLY A 335 8.56 -13.89 -8.58
C GLY A 335 9.17 -12.89 -7.61
N ILE A 336 10.01 -11.98 -8.08
CA ILE A 336 10.51 -10.85 -7.28
C ILE A 336 9.68 -9.61 -7.63
N LEU A 337 8.86 -9.15 -6.68
CA LEU A 337 8.07 -7.93 -6.81
C LEU A 337 8.90 -6.75 -6.33
N THR A 338 9.17 -5.78 -7.20
CA THR A 338 9.93 -4.59 -6.85
C THR A 338 9.42 -3.37 -7.62
N GLN A 339 9.90 -2.19 -7.26
CA GLN A 339 9.57 -0.97 -8.00
C GLN A 339 10.17 -1.02 -9.43
N PRO A 340 9.59 -0.25 -10.38
CA PRO A 340 10.20 -0.08 -11.69
C PRO A 340 11.65 0.42 -11.61
N PHE A 341 12.50 -0.02 -12.54
CA PHE A 341 13.86 0.53 -12.65
C PHE A 341 13.93 1.80 -13.50
N ASP A 342 12.87 2.08 -14.27
CA ASP A 342 12.75 3.29 -15.08
C ASP A 342 12.56 4.52 -14.18
N PRO A 343 13.52 5.47 -14.18
CA PRO A 343 13.42 6.70 -13.41
C PRO A 343 12.14 7.50 -13.64
N ALA A 344 11.57 7.46 -14.85
CA ALA A 344 10.34 8.19 -15.18
C ALA A 344 9.10 7.66 -14.45
N LYS A 345 9.18 6.43 -13.92
CA LYS A 345 8.08 5.74 -13.23
C LYS A 345 8.26 5.72 -11.71
N LEU A 346 9.40 6.22 -11.24
CA LEU A 346 9.72 6.27 -9.82
C LEU A 346 9.18 7.52 -9.15
N ARG A 347 8.99 7.45 -7.83
CA ARG A 347 8.81 8.65 -7.01
C ARG A 347 10.10 9.46 -7.08
N GLN A 348 9.99 10.78 -7.06
CA GLN A 348 11.15 11.69 -7.15
C GLN A 348 12.28 11.32 -6.16
N LYS A 349 11.95 10.91 -4.94
CA LYS A 349 12.93 10.49 -3.91
C LYS A 349 13.65 9.17 -4.19
N ASP A 350 13.08 8.30 -5.03
CA ASP A 350 13.65 6.99 -5.35
C ASP A 350 14.49 7.03 -6.64
N VAL A 351 14.32 8.06 -7.48
CA VAL A 351 14.97 8.21 -8.79
C VAL A 351 16.49 8.00 -8.71
N TYR A 352 17.15 8.66 -7.75
CA TYR A 352 18.61 8.57 -7.59
C TYR A 352 19.11 7.20 -7.11
N ASN A 353 18.19 6.31 -6.71
CA ASN A 353 18.50 4.99 -6.16
C ASN A 353 18.05 3.85 -7.07
N ALA A 354 17.51 4.17 -8.25
CA ALA A 354 17.02 3.18 -9.23
C ALA A 354 18.09 2.14 -9.56
N GLU A 355 19.30 2.57 -9.90
CA GLU A 355 20.39 1.66 -10.28
C GLU A 355 20.87 0.81 -9.11
N ARG A 356 20.95 1.39 -7.90
CA ARG A 356 21.30 0.63 -6.69
C ARG A 356 20.28 -0.46 -6.40
N CYS A 357 18.99 -0.14 -6.54
CA CYS A 357 17.92 -1.12 -6.41
C CYS A 357 18.03 -2.21 -7.49
N LYS A 358 18.25 -1.82 -8.74
CA LYS A 358 18.40 -2.74 -9.88
C LYS A 358 19.50 -3.76 -9.63
N VAL A 359 20.71 -3.31 -9.28
CA VAL A 359 21.85 -4.18 -9.00
C VAL A 359 21.56 -5.11 -7.82
N ALA A 360 20.97 -4.62 -6.73
CA ALA A 360 20.61 -5.47 -5.59
C ALA A 360 19.53 -6.50 -5.95
N THR A 361 18.57 -6.15 -6.80
CA THR A 361 17.52 -7.06 -7.25
C THR A 361 18.07 -8.16 -8.16
N TYR A 362 18.98 -7.82 -9.08
CA TYR A 362 19.66 -8.83 -9.90
C TYR A 362 20.53 -9.75 -9.05
N LEU A 363 21.26 -9.23 -8.05
CA LEU A 363 21.99 -10.08 -7.12
C LEU A 363 21.08 -11.05 -6.35
N LEU A 364 19.89 -10.61 -5.93
CA LEU A 364 18.89 -11.48 -5.32
C LEU A 364 18.43 -12.56 -6.32
N SER A 365 18.15 -12.17 -7.56
CA SER A 365 17.77 -13.08 -8.64
C SER A 365 18.83 -14.16 -8.86
N ASP A 366 20.09 -13.78 -8.99
CA ASP A 366 21.22 -14.70 -9.20
C ASP A 366 21.37 -15.65 -8.00
N THR A 367 21.29 -15.12 -6.77
CA THR A 367 21.35 -15.92 -5.53
C THR A 367 20.24 -16.97 -5.47
N LEU A 368 19.01 -16.60 -5.90
CA LEU A 368 17.88 -17.53 -5.94
C LEU A 368 18.04 -18.58 -7.04
N GLN A 369 18.55 -18.17 -8.22
CA GLN A 369 18.82 -19.09 -9.32
C GLN A 369 19.87 -20.12 -8.93
N ASP A 370 20.95 -19.72 -8.25
CA ASP A 370 21.98 -20.64 -7.74
C ASP A 370 21.40 -21.61 -6.68
N PHE A 371 20.43 -21.14 -5.88
CA PHE A 371 19.83 -21.95 -4.82
C PHE A 371 18.80 -22.97 -5.35
N VAL A 372 17.99 -22.58 -6.34
CA VAL A 372 16.97 -23.42 -7.01
C VAL A 372 17.20 -23.40 -8.53
N PRO A 373 18.20 -24.14 -9.04
CA PRO A 373 18.66 -24.02 -10.43
C PRO A 373 17.59 -24.35 -11.48
N ASP A 374 16.63 -25.20 -11.14
CA ASP A 374 15.55 -25.60 -12.05
C ASP A 374 14.34 -24.65 -12.03
N ALA A 375 14.31 -23.69 -11.10
CA ALA A 375 13.21 -22.73 -11.01
C ALA A 375 13.39 -21.57 -12.00
N THR A 376 12.28 -21.08 -12.55
CA THR A 376 12.26 -19.82 -13.29
C THR A 376 12.17 -18.64 -12.33
N ILE A 377 13.17 -17.75 -12.36
CA ILE A 377 13.16 -16.50 -11.58
C ILE A 377 12.69 -15.36 -12.47
N THR A 378 11.64 -14.63 -12.03
CA THR A 378 11.07 -13.50 -12.78
C THR A 378 11.08 -12.23 -11.92
N ILE A 379 11.53 -11.11 -12.47
CA ILE A 379 11.40 -9.79 -11.83
C ILE A 379 10.14 -9.12 -12.36
N HIS A 380 9.16 -8.90 -11.48
CA HIS A 380 7.88 -8.27 -11.80
C HIS A 380 7.94 -6.78 -11.45
N ASN A 381 8.36 -5.96 -12.42
CA ASN A 381 8.42 -4.50 -12.27
C ASN A 381 8.13 -3.74 -13.58
N GLY A 382 7.47 -4.39 -14.53
CA GLY A 382 7.07 -3.80 -15.81
C GLY A 382 5.83 -2.91 -15.69
N ASP A 383 5.45 -2.27 -16.80
CA ASP A 383 4.35 -1.29 -16.83
C ASP A 383 2.97 -1.90 -16.57
N ASN A 384 2.85 -3.20 -16.84
CA ASN A 384 1.64 -3.96 -16.61
C ASN A 384 1.56 -4.49 -15.15
N GLU A 385 2.64 -4.37 -14.36
CA GLU A 385 2.66 -4.73 -12.94
C GLU A 385 2.06 -3.61 -12.09
N THR A 386 0.74 -3.58 -12.07
CA THR A 386 -0.04 -2.63 -11.26
C THR A 386 -0.01 -3.03 -9.77
N ILE A 387 -0.33 -2.09 -8.88
CA ILE A 387 -0.37 -2.36 -7.43
C ILE A 387 -1.40 -3.46 -7.07
N PRO A 388 -2.63 -3.48 -7.65
CA PRO A 388 -3.56 -4.59 -7.47
C PRO A 388 -3.00 -5.93 -7.94
N LEU A 389 -2.28 -5.98 -9.07
CA LEU A 389 -1.65 -7.21 -9.56
C LEU A 389 -0.53 -7.69 -8.61
N VAL A 390 0.28 -6.76 -8.08
CA VAL A 390 1.27 -7.05 -7.03
C VAL A 390 0.61 -7.67 -5.78
N TYR A 391 -0.55 -7.16 -5.36
CA TYR A 391 -1.32 -7.76 -4.26
C TYR A 391 -1.81 -9.15 -4.65
N ALA A 392 -2.39 -9.32 -5.84
CA ALA A 392 -2.89 -10.61 -6.30
C ALA A 392 -1.78 -11.67 -6.34
N ARG A 393 -0.57 -11.34 -6.82
CA ARG A 393 0.59 -12.25 -6.81
C ARG A 393 0.95 -12.72 -5.40
N LEU A 394 1.03 -11.80 -4.43
CA LEU A 394 1.29 -12.13 -3.02
C LEU A 394 0.18 -13.00 -2.41
N VAL A 395 -1.08 -12.70 -2.72
CA VAL A 395 -2.22 -13.47 -2.20
C VAL A 395 -2.26 -14.89 -2.78
N MET A 396 -1.91 -15.05 -4.06
CA MET A 396 -2.06 -16.31 -4.80
C MET A 396 -0.84 -17.25 -4.74
N ALA A 397 0.29 -16.76 -4.23
CA ALA A 397 1.51 -17.55 -4.07
C ALA A 397 1.34 -18.65 -3.01
N LYS A 398 2.06 -19.77 -3.17
CA LYS A 398 2.14 -20.82 -2.13
C LYS A 398 3.02 -20.39 -0.97
N GLN A 399 4.06 -19.59 -1.25
CA GLN A 399 4.87 -18.92 -0.24
C GLN A 399 5.04 -17.45 -0.62
N ALA A 400 4.80 -16.54 0.31
CA ALA A 400 4.98 -15.11 0.09
C ALA A 400 5.93 -14.52 1.13
N PHE A 401 6.93 -13.76 0.70
CA PHE A 401 7.93 -13.14 1.56
C PHE A 401 7.82 -11.63 1.49
N ILE A 402 7.71 -10.98 2.65
CA ILE A 402 7.65 -9.51 2.73
C ILE A 402 8.63 -8.95 3.76
N SER A 403 9.22 -7.81 3.42
CA SER A 403 9.86 -6.92 4.39
C SER A 403 8.84 -5.97 5.02
N LEU A 404 9.25 -5.22 6.04
CA LEU A 404 8.37 -4.24 6.68
C LEU A 404 7.94 -3.14 5.70
N SER A 405 6.67 -3.20 5.29
CA SER A 405 6.06 -2.23 4.38
C SER A 405 4.56 -2.18 4.62
N SER A 406 3.98 -0.98 4.78
CA SER A 406 2.52 -0.85 4.85
C SER A 406 1.82 -1.34 3.58
N LEU A 407 2.53 -1.41 2.45
CA LEU A 407 2.00 -1.91 1.18
C LEU A 407 1.64 -3.40 1.23
N THR A 408 2.35 -4.24 1.99
CA THR A 408 2.31 -5.68 1.75
C THR A 408 1.68 -6.52 2.86
N TRP A 409 1.30 -5.92 3.98
CA TRP A 409 0.68 -6.68 5.07
C TRP A 409 -0.72 -7.16 4.76
N PHE A 410 -1.53 -6.36 4.08
CA PHE A 410 -2.88 -6.75 3.70
C PHE A 410 -2.91 -8.00 2.79
N PRO A 411 -2.17 -8.04 1.65
CA PRO A 411 -2.14 -9.26 0.85
C PRO A 411 -1.47 -10.43 1.57
N MET A 412 -0.58 -10.17 2.54
CA MET A 412 0.00 -11.21 3.38
C MET A 412 -1.03 -11.84 4.31
N ILE A 413 -1.86 -11.03 4.97
CA ILE A 413 -2.97 -11.51 5.80
C ILE A 413 -3.92 -12.37 4.96
N GLY A 414 -4.24 -11.91 3.74
CA GLY A 414 -5.15 -12.59 2.83
C GLY A 414 -4.58 -13.74 2.01
N THR A 415 -3.29 -14.07 2.12
CA THR A 415 -2.68 -15.09 1.24
C THR A 415 -3.35 -16.46 1.40
N PHE A 416 -3.46 -17.19 0.29
CA PHE A 416 -3.89 -18.59 0.28
C PHE A 416 -2.78 -19.54 0.72
N GLY A 417 -1.52 -19.14 0.49
CA GLY A 417 -0.35 -19.92 0.86
C GLY A 417 0.16 -19.60 2.27
N HIS A 418 1.46 -19.80 2.45
CA HIS A 418 2.18 -19.48 3.68
C HIS A 418 2.91 -18.16 3.57
N GLY A 419 2.70 -17.28 4.53
CA GLY A 419 3.28 -15.95 4.58
C GLY A 419 4.49 -15.87 5.51
N TYR A 420 5.60 -15.33 5.01
CA TYR A 420 6.81 -15.06 5.77
C TYR A 420 7.08 -13.56 5.80
N PHE A 421 7.27 -13.02 7.00
CA PHE A 421 7.49 -11.59 7.14
C PHE A 421 8.65 -11.28 8.09
N GLN A 422 9.39 -10.22 7.80
CA GLN A 422 10.43 -9.74 8.70
C GLN A 422 9.84 -9.31 10.06
N LYS A 423 10.40 -9.81 11.17
CA LYS A 423 10.04 -9.36 12.52
C LYS A 423 10.02 -7.83 12.61
N GLY A 424 8.92 -7.33 13.17
CA GLY A 424 8.53 -5.94 13.14
C GLY A 424 9.43 -4.97 13.88
N ASN A 425 9.26 -3.70 13.51
CA ASN A 425 9.41 -2.55 14.39
C ASN A 425 8.01 -1.94 14.59
N PRO A 426 7.60 -1.60 15.83
CA PRO A 426 6.29 -1.02 16.13
C PRO A 426 5.92 0.21 15.29
N GLY A 427 6.91 0.96 14.79
CA GLY A 427 6.68 2.19 14.02
C GLY A 427 6.15 2.01 12.60
N VAL A 428 6.20 0.80 12.01
CA VAL A 428 5.83 0.59 10.60
C VAL A 428 4.56 -0.22 10.42
N ASN A 429 4.36 -1.30 11.18
CA ASN A 429 3.14 -2.13 11.22
C ASN A 429 3.02 -2.82 12.58
N PRO A 430 2.52 -2.13 13.60
CA PRO A 430 2.55 -2.58 15.01
C PRO A 430 1.67 -3.80 15.26
N PHE A 431 0.54 -3.89 14.56
CA PHE A 431 -0.37 -5.03 14.68
C PHE A 431 0.22 -6.35 14.16
N ALA A 432 1.29 -6.29 13.34
CA ALA A 432 1.87 -7.47 12.73
C ALA A 432 2.39 -8.50 13.73
N GLU A 433 2.86 -8.05 14.90
CA GLU A 433 3.40 -8.94 15.92
C GLU A 433 2.33 -9.85 16.54
N HIS A 434 1.06 -9.47 16.42
CA HIS A 434 -0.07 -10.24 16.94
C HIS A 434 -0.62 -11.25 15.93
N LEU A 435 -0.25 -11.14 14.64
CA LEU A 435 -0.82 -11.97 13.59
C LEU A 435 -0.43 -13.45 13.67
N PRO A 436 0.83 -13.86 13.93
CA PRO A 436 1.20 -15.28 13.97
C PRO A 436 0.50 -16.07 15.07
N ALA A 437 0.15 -15.41 16.18
CA ALA A 437 -0.60 -16.05 17.27
C ALA A 437 -2.06 -16.33 16.89
N LYS A 438 -2.57 -15.68 15.84
CA LYS A 438 -3.95 -15.79 15.35
C LYS A 438 -4.06 -16.56 14.04
N MET A 439 -3.00 -16.58 13.24
CA MET A 439 -3.00 -17.04 11.85
C MET A 439 -1.85 -18.02 11.66
N ASN A 440 -2.17 -19.31 11.54
CA ASN A 440 -1.20 -20.39 11.45
C ASN A 440 -0.38 -20.39 10.16
N HIS A 441 -0.91 -19.79 9.09
CA HIS A 441 -0.22 -19.64 7.80
C HIS A 441 0.76 -18.47 7.78
N LEU A 442 0.93 -17.73 8.89
CA LEU A 442 1.87 -16.62 8.97
C LEU A 442 3.05 -16.95 9.88
N THR A 443 4.27 -16.68 9.41
CA THR A 443 5.52 -16.90 10.12
C THR A 443 6.37 -15.64 10.17
N MET A 444 6.73 -15.25 11.39
CA MET A 444 7.64 -14.14 11.64
C MET A 444 9.10 -14.60 11.53
N MET A 445 9.83 -14.05 10.57
CA MET A 445 11.26 -14.28 10.38
C MET A 445 12.07 -13.41 11.34
N THR A 446 12.83 -14.06 12.24
CA THR A 446 13.87 -13.38 13.02
C THR A 446 15.16 -13.43 12.22
N ALA A 447 15.36 -12.40 11.40
CA ALA A 447 16.44 -12.32 10.43
C ALA A 447 17.35 -11.10 10.72
N PRO A 448 18.68 -11.23 10.55
CA PRO A 448 19.58 -10.08 10.50
C PRO A 448 19.15 -9.14 9.37
N TRP A 449 19.18 -7.84 9.64
CA TRP A 449 18.79 -6.83 8.66
C TRP A 449 19.72 -5.61 8.72
N LEU A 450 19.86 -4.94 7.59
CA LEU A 450 20.47 -3.63 7.50
C LEU A 450 19.39 -2.56 7.38
N SER A 451 19.37 -1.65 8.36
CA SER A 451 18.54 -0.45 8.30
C SER A 451 18.97 0.50 7.19
N GLN A 452 18.05 1.35 6.75
CA GLN A 452 18.35 2.43 5.83
C GLN A 452 19.51 3.31 6.34
N LYS A 453 19.56 3.60 7.66
CA LYS A 453 20.68 4.33 8.30
C LYS A 453 22.02 3.60 8.27
N GLN A 454 22.02 2.26 8.30
CA GLN A 454 23.26 1.48 8.17
C GLN A 454 23.70 1.37 6.72
N ILE A 455 22.75 1.20 5.78
CA ILE A 455 23.02 1.17 4.34
C ILE A 455 23.62 2.49 3.87
N SER A 456 23.12 3.64 4.37
CA SER A 456 23.66 4.96 3.99
C SER A 456 25.11 5.19 4.42
N LYS A 457 25.63 4.39 5.35
CA LYS A 457 27.02 4.44 5.83
C LYS A 457 27.94 3.45 5.10
N LYS A 458 27.41 2.70 4.14
CA LYS A 458 28.13 1.68 3.38
C LYS A 458 28.18 2.08 1.91
N THR A 459 29.24 1.66 1.23
CA THR A 459 29.26 1.63 -0.23
C THR A 459 28.24 0.60 -0.74
N LEU A 460 27.86 0.71 -2.02
CA LEU A 460 26.99 -0.29 -2.65
C LEU A 460 27.61 -1.69 -2.55
N ASN A 461 28.91 -1.84 -2.87
CA ASN A 461 29.60 -3.13 -2.83
C ASN A 461 29.63 -3.76 -1.43
N GLU A 462 29.86 -2.97 -0.37
CA GLU A 462 29.79 -3.46 1.01
C GLU A 462 28.39 -3.92 1.39
N THR A 463 27.36 -3.21 0.91
CA THR A 463 25.96 -3.56 1.15
C THR A 463 25.59 -4.86 0.42
N LEU A 464 25.95 -4.97 -0.86
CA LEU A 464 25.73 -6.16 -1.68
C LEU A 464 26.45 -7.38 -1.10
N LYS A 465 27.72 -7.23 -0.71
CA LYS A 465 28.50 -8.29 -0.06
C LYS A 465 27.82 -8.76 1.22
N TRP A 466 27.29 -7.84 2.03
CA TRP A 466 26.59 -8.20 3.27
C TRP A 466 25.35 -9.06 3.01
N PHE A 467 24.57 -8.79 1.96
CA PHE A 467 23.35 -9.56 1.65
C PHE A 467 23.60 -11.05 1.40
N ILE A 468 24.78 -11.40 0.86
CA ILE A 468 25.11 -12.76 0.43
C ILE A 468 26.12 -13.46 1.35
N THR A 469 26.73 -12.75 2.32
CA THR A 469 27.72 -13.35 3.22
C THR A 469 27.01 -14.24 4.26
N PRO A 470 27.32 -15.55 4.33
CA PRO A 470 26.83 -16.44 5.39
C PRO A 470 27.19 -15.93 6.79
N GLU A 471 26.42 -16.30 7.80
CA GLU A 471 26.79 -16.04 9.21
C GLU A 471 27.85 -17.02 9.72
#